data_AF-A0A285MUC2-F1
#
_entry.id   AF-A0A285MUC2-F1
#
_cell.length_a   1.000
_cell.length_b   1.000
_cell.length_c   1.000
_cell.angle_alpha   90.00
_cell.angle_beta   90.00
_cell.angle_gamma   90.00
#
_symmetry.space_group_name_H-M   'P 1'
#
loop_
_entity.id
_entity.type
_entity.pdbx_description
1 polymer ?
#
loop_
_entity_poly.entity_id
_entity_poly.type
_entity_poly.pdbx_seq_one_letter_code
_entity_poly.pdbx_strand_id
1 'polypeptide(L)'
;MRKHRFFCLIFNFVKKLIFIVLAISVLGLIAYKIKPVKRVVSAMVIEPKLVNEDSLSIKTRVNVPEGYKRVAYPKGSFQEYLRNYKLKPFGSKIINYDSSEYFWQHGHIGILEIPVPVNGLQQCADALIRIRSEYLWNNNRKDKIGFNFTSGHYCSWEQYAKGFRPKIDGNKVTFHKIAQENYSKESFYRYLNLIYTYSGTLSLYHELPRIEDAKNLKIGDMLIKGGSPGHIVMICDEAINADGEKLYLLFQGNTPAQSVHLVKNLEETSISPWYTLKKDAVIPVSNYTFDSAKFVRFK
;
A
#
# COMPACT_ATOMS: atom_id res chain seq x y z
N MET A 1 8.32 -63.17 -75.84
CA MET A 1 9.04 -61.90 -75.55
C MET A 1 8.20 -60.77 -74.90
N ARG A 2 6.95 -60.97 -74.42
CA ARG A 2 6.12 -59.87 -73.85
C ARG A 2 6.06 -59.80 -72.30
N LYS A 3 6.25 -60.91 -71.57
CA LYS A 3 6.18 -60.93 -70.09
C LYS A 3 7.38 -60.27 -69.39
N HIS A 4 8.58 -60.33 -69.96
CA HIS A 4 9.79 -59.80 -69.32
C HIS A 4 9.90 -58.26 -69.35
N ARG A 5 9.38 -57.61 -70.40
CA ARG A 5 9.35 -56.14 -70.51
C ARG A 5 8.33 -55.50 -69.55
N PHE A 6 7.21 -56.17 -69.27
CA PHE A 6 6.16 -55.66 -68.39
C PHE A 6 6.62 -55.65 -66.91
N PHE A 7 7.31 -56.70 -66.47
CA PHE A 7 7.87 -56.77 -65.10
C PHE A 7 8.97 -55.72 -64.86
N CYS A 8 9.80 -55.43 -65.86
CA CYS A 8 10.86 -54.43 -65.76
C CYS A 8 10.31 -52.99 -65.70
N LEU A 9 9.21 -52.71 -66.42
CA LEU A 9 8.49 -51.43 -66.36
C LEU A 9 7.84 -51.20 -64.99
N ILE A 10 7.18 -52.22 -64.43
CA ILE A 10 6.56 -52.14 -63.10
C ILE A 10 7.64 -51.94 -62.02
N PHE A 11 8.75 -52.68 -62.09
CA PHE A 11 9.83 -52.56 -61.11
C PHE A 11 10.48 -51.18 -61.11
N ASN A 12 10.70 -50.59 -62.29
CA ASN A 12 11.23 -49.22 -62.41
C ASN A 12 10.22 -48.16 -61.96
N PHE A 13 8.92 -48.39 -62.18
CA PHE A 13 7.86 -47.51 -61.70
C PHE A 13 7.76 -47.52 -60.17
N VAL A 14 7.80 -48.71 -59.55
CA VAL A 14 7.78 -48.86 -58.09
C VAL A 14 9.03 -48.24 -57.44
N LYS A 15 10.23 -48.40 -58.03
CA LYS A 15 11.44 -47.72 -57.55
C LYS A 15 11.32 -46.20 -57.61
N LYS A 16 10.74 -45.63 -58.68
CA LYS A 16 10.51 -44.19 -58.79
C LYS A 16 9.53 -43.70 -57.74
N LEU A 17 8.47 -44.46 -57.48
CA LEU A 17 7.46 -44.11 -56.47
C LEU A 17 8.06 -44.10 -55.05
N ILE A 18 8.89 -45.09 -54.72
CA ILE A 18 9.61 -45.15 -53.43
C ILE A 18 10.54 -43.95 -53.26
N PHE A 19 11.28 -43.56 -54.29
CA PHE A 19 12.16 -42.39 -54.24
C PHE A 19 11.39 -41.08 -54.03
N ILE A 20 10.21 -40.95 -54.67
CA ILE A 20 9.36 -39.77 -54.51
C ILE A 20 8.81 -39.69 -53.08
N VAL A 21 8.35 -40.81 -52.51
CA VAL A 21 7.84 -40.86 -51.13
C VAL A 21 8.95 -40.53 -50.12
N LEU A 22 10.17 -41.03 -50.34
CA LEU A 22 11.34 -40.69 -49.51
C LEU A 22 11.74 -39.21 -49.64
N ALA A 23 11.69 -38.63 -50.84
CA ALA A 23 11.98 -37.21 -51.02
C ALA A 23 10.94 -36.32 -50.31
N ILE A 24 9.66 -36.68 -50.38
CA ILE A 24 8.57 -35.95 -49.69
C ILE A 24 8.70 -36.08 -48.17
N SER A 25 9.07 -37.26 -47.65
CA SER A 25 9.26 -37.44 -46.20
C SER A 25 10.46 -36.67 -45.66
N VAL A 26 11.56 -36.60 -46.42
CA VAL A 26 12.74 -35.77 -46.08
C VAL A 26 12.38 -34.28 -46.12
N LEU A 27 11.64 -33.81 -47.14
CA LEU A 27 11.17 -32.43 -47.21
C LEU A 27 10.22 -32.07 -46.06
N GLY A 28 9.33 -32.99 -45.68
CA GLY A 28 8.46 -32.84 -44.52
C GLY A 28 9.23 -32.73 -43.19
N LEU A 29 10.30 -33.51 -43.02
CA LEU A 29 11.18 -33.44 -41.85
C LEU A 29 11.98 -32.13 -41.78
N ILE A 30 12.44 -31.62 -42.93
CA ILE A 30 13.11 -30.32 -43.01
C ILE A 30 12.12 -29.20 -42.67
N ALA A 31 10.91 -29.21 -43.23
CA ALA A 31 9.87 -28.23 -42.91
C ALA A 31 9.44 -28.29 -41.44
N TYR A 32 9.39 -29.48 -40.83
CA TYR A 32 9.08 -29.64 -39.41
C TYR A 32 10.17 -29.04 -38.49
N LYS A 33 11.44 -29.10 -38.89
CA LYS A 33 12.54 -28.45 -38.15
C LYS A 33 12.61 -26.94 -38.36
N ILE A 34 12.01 -26.40 -39.43
CA ILE A 34 11.90 -24.96 -39.70
C ILE A 34 10.52 -24.47 -39.23
N LYS A 35 10.20 -24.64 -37.94
CA LYS A 35 9.17 -23.80 -37.31
C LYS A 35 9.81 -22.44 -37.03
N PRO A 36 9.21 -21.32 -37.48
CA PRO A 36 9.73 -20.01 -37.15
C PRO A 36 9.61 -19.82 -35.64
N VAL A 37 10.76 -19.83 -34.95
CA VAL A 37 10.83 -19.33 -33.58
C VAL A 37 10.45 -17.86 -33.67
N LYS A 38 9.25 -17.51 -33.24
CA LYS A 38 8.86 -16.11 -33.03
C LYS A 38 9.87 -15.55 -32.02
N ARG A 39 10.87 -14.81 -32.52
CA ARG A 39 11.69 -13.92 -31.70
C ARG A 39 10.73 -12.86 -31.18
N VAL A 40 10.15 -13.11 -30.01
CA VAL A 40 9.57 -12.07 -29.20
C VAL A 40 10.77 -11.23 -28.77
N VAL A 41 10.98 -10.11 -29.46
CA VAL A 41 11.80 -9.03 -28.92
C VAL A 41 11.04 -8.59 -27.68
N SER A 42 11.45 -9.12 -26.52
CA SER A 42 11.09 -8.50 -25.25
C SER A 42 11.70 -7.12 -25.33
N ALA A 43 10.89 -6.12 -25.70
CA ALA A 43 11.23 -4.75 -25.40
C ALA A 43 11.40 -4.77 -23.89
N MET A 44 12.64 -4.68 -23.44
CA MET A 44 12.97 -4.54 -22.03
C MET A 44 12.32 -3.21 -21.63
N VAL A 45 11.08 -3.27 -21.14
CA VAL A 45 10.43 -2.13 -20.52
C VAL A 45 11.33 -1.83 -19.34
N ILE A 46 12.19 -0.83 -19.52
CA ILE A 46 12.96 -0.27 -18.42
C ILE A 46 11.90 0.34 -17.53
N GLU A 47 11.42 -0.44 -16.54
CA GLU A 47 10.50 0.08 -15.55
C GLU A 47 11.13 1.36 -15.00
N PRO A 48 10.42 2.50 -15.04
CA PRO A 48 11.00 3.74 -14.57
C PRO A 48 11.40 3.53 -13.11
N LYS A 49 12.68 3.77 -12.81
CA LYS A 49 13.18 3.71 -11.43
C LYS A 49 12.65 4.93 -10.67
N LEU A 50 11.38 4.85 -10.27
CA LEU A 50 10.69 5.89 -9.51
C LEU A 50 11.13 5.91 -8.03
N VAL A 51 12.09 5.07 -7.64
CA VAL A 51 12.61 5.00 -6.28
C VAL A 51 14.06 5.49 -6.24
N ASN A 52 14.31 6.53 -5.44
CA ASN A 52 15.64 7.03 -5.12
C ASN A 52 16.12 6.44 -3.79
N GLU A 53 17.05 5.49 -3.85
CA GLU A 53 17.48 4.68 -2.71
C GLU A 53 18.32 5.47 -1.69
N ASP A 54 18.98 6.55 -2.09
CA ASP A 54 19.87 7.35 -1.23
C ASP A 54 19.13 8.39 -0.36
N SER A 55 17.81 8.42 -0.46
CA SER A 55 16.96 9.43 0.17
C SER A 55 16.40 8.98 1.53
N LEU A 56 16.05 9.94 2.40
CA LEU A 56 15.55 9.67 3.77
C LEU A 56 14.21 10.35 4.08
N SER A 57 13.41 10.71 3.07
CA SER A 57 12.05 11.23 3.27
C SER A 57 11.10 10.68 2.20
N ILE A 58 9.80 10.69 2.46
CA ILE A 58 8.79 10.23 1.48
C ILE A 58 8.93 10.96 0.14
N LYS A 59 8.98 12.30 0.16
CA LYS A 59 9.14 13.16 -1.02
C LYS A 59 10.38 12.82 -1.86
N THR A 60 11.50 12.59 -1.19
CA THR A 60 12.78 12.38 -1.89
C THR A 60 13.01 10.91 -2.25
N ARG A 61 12.30 9.97 -1.61
CA ARG A 61 12.33 8.52 -1.91
C ARG A 61 11.62 8.15 -3.18
N VAL A 62 10.57 8.88 -3.54
CA VAL A 62 9.78 8.53 -4.70
C VAL A 62 9.78 9.68 -5.70
N ASN A 63 10.26 9.42 -6.91
CA ASN A 63 10.15 10.35 -8.02
C ASN A 63 8.72 10.33 -8.57
N VAL A 64 8.25 11.49 -9.05
CA VAL A 64 6.97 11.55 -9.77
C VAL A 64 7.14 10.91 -11.15
N PRO A 65 6.12 10.21 -11.68
CA PRO A 65 6.15 9.71 -13.05
C PRO A 65 6.23 10.85 -14.07
N GLU A 66 6.67 10.54 -15.29
CA GLU A 66 6.68 11.50 -16.38
C GLU A 66 5.28 12.08 -16.64
N GLY A 67 5.21 13.39 -16.92
CA GLY A 67 3.93 14.10 -17.10
C GLY A 67 3.21 14.49 -15.80
N TYR A 68 3.68 14.03 -14.64
CA TYR A 68 3.11 14.38 -13.34
C TYR A 68 3.95 15.44 -12.61
N LYS A 69 3.26 16.27 -11.81
CA LYS A 69 3.87 17.20 -10.86
C LYS A 69 3.25 17.03 -9.48
N ARG A 70 4.04 17.23 -8.42
CA ARG A 70 3.51 17.21 -7.05
C ARG A 70 2.53 18.37 -6.83
N VAL A 71 1.42 18.08 -6.16
CA VAL A 71 0.50 19.13 -5.70
C VAL A 71 1.14 19.92 -4.56
N ALA A 72 1.06 21.25 -4.59
CA ALA A 72 1.62 22.10 -3.56
C ALA A 72 0.72 22.18 -2.32
N TYR A 73 1.33 22.21 -1.13
CA TYR A 73 0.65 22.39 0.14
C TYR A 73 1.31 23.48 0.97
N PRO A 74 0.56 24.20 1.82
CA PRO A 74 1.13 25.19 2.71
C PRO A 74 2.19 24.59 3.64
N LYS A 75 3.27 25.34 3.89
CA LYS A 75 4.31 24.97 4.85
C LYS A 75 3.70 24.78 6.25
N GLY A 76 4.10 23.74 6.97
CA GLY A 76 3.57 23.44 8.31
C GLY A 76 2.18 22.81 8.31
N SER A 77 1.57 22.58 7.15
CA SER A 77 0.34 21.80 7.04
C SER A 77 0.58 20.32 7.36
N PHE A 78 -0.48 19.59 7.69
CA PHE A 78 -0.37 18.14 7.91
C PHE A 78 0.11 17.41 6.65
N GLN A 79 -0.27 17.91 5.48
CA GLN A 79 0.12 17.36 4.19
C GLN A 79 1.61 17.51 3.92
N GLU A 80 2.15 18.69 4.20
CA GLU A 80 3.58 18.96 4.08
C GLU A 80 4.38 18.15 5.11
N TYR A 81 3.87 18.00 6.33
CA TYR A 81 4.44 17.11 7.34
C TYR A 81 4.50 15.65 6.88
N LEU A 82 3.40 15.09 6.37
CA LEU A 82 3.36 13.71 5.90
C LEU A 82 4.30 13.47 4.72
N ARG A 83 4.28 14.34 3.71
CA ARG A 83 5.15 14.18 2.53
C ARG A 83 6.65 14.24 2.88
N ASN A 84 7.02 14.92 3.95
CA ASN A 84 8.41 15.01 4.40
C ASN A 84 8.73 14.08 5.59
N TYR A 85 7.86 13.11 5.89
CA TYR A 85 8.11 12.16 6.97
C TYR A 85 9.43 11.42 6.73
N LYS A 86 10.25 11.32 7.78
CA LYS A 86 11.57 10.68 7.69
C LYS A 86 11.44 9.18 7.49
N LEU A 87 12.35 8.64 6.69
CA LEU A 87 12.44 7.21 6.41
C LEU A 87 13.78 6.67 6.92
N LYS A 88 13.78 5.40 7.30
CA LYS A 88 15.02 4.63 7.45
C LYS A 88 15.73 4.47 6.09
N PRO A 89 17.04 4.13 6.08
CA PRO A 89 17.77 3.83 4.85
C PRO A 89 17.02 2.84 3.95
N PHE A 90 17.15 2.99 2.63
CA PHE A 90 16.54 2.06 1.69
C PHE A 90 17.01 0.62 1.95
N GLY A 91 16.14 -0.36 1.69
CA GLY A 91 16.38 -1.76 2.02
C GLY A 91 16.14 -2.15 3.49
N SER A 92 15.85 -1.19 4.38
CA SER A 92 15.43 -1.49 5.76
C SER A 92 14.23 -2.45 5.79
N LYS A 93 14.30 -3.45 6.66
CA LYS A 93 13.28 -4.48 6.81
C LYS A 93 12.07 -3.99 7.60
N ILE A 94 10.90 -4.54 7.28
CA ILE A 94 9.74 -4.47 8.17
C ILE A 94 10.03 -5.37 9.38
N ILE A 95 10.05 -4.78 10.56
CA ILE A 95 10.25 -5.46 11.84
C ILE A 95 8.94 -5.50 12.62
N ASN A 96 8.61 -6.65 13.18
CA ASN A 96 7.46 -6.89 14.05
C ASN A 96 7.71 -6.33 15.47
N TYR A 97 6.67 -6.21 16.28
CA TYR A 97 6.78 -5.72 17.67
C TYR A 97 7.69 -6.57 18.57
N ASP A 98 7.86 -7.85 18.27
CA ASP A 98 8.75 -8.80 18.96
C ASP A 98 10.20 -8.76 18.42
N SER A 99 10.52 -7.77 17.58
CA SER A 99 11.80 -7.61 16.89
C SER A 99 12.12 -8.65 15.80
N SER A 100 11.22 -9.58 15.50
CA SER A 100 11.38 -10.50 14.37
C SER A 100 11.19 -9.77 13.02
N GLU A 101 11.82 -10.27 11.96
CA GLU A 101 11.54 -9.80 10.61
C GLU A 101 10.15 -10.26 10.18
N TYR A 102 9.36 -9.35 9.60
CA TYR A 102 8.11 -9.73 8.97
C TYR A 102 8.38 -10.57 7.72
N PHE A 103 7.65 -11.67 7.54
CA PHE A 103 7.96 -12.63 6.47
C PHE A 103 7.83 -12.03 5.05
N TRP A 104 6.93 -11.05 4.87
CA TRP A 104 6.67 -10.42 3.57
C TRP A 104 7.36 -9.06 3.44
N GLN A 105 8.54 -9.05 2.82
CA GLN A 105 9.37 -7.85 2.62
C GLN A 105 9.25 -7.22 1.23
N HIS A 106 8.47 -7.80 0.32
CA HIS A 106 8.35 -7.32 -1.07
C HIS A 106 7.30 -6.21 -1.25
N GLY A 107 6.47 -5.98 -0.24
CA GLY A 107 5.33 -5.06 -0.29
C GLY A 107 5.62 -3.61 0.07
N HIS A 108 6.89 -3.22 0.29
CA HIS A 108 7.25 -1.87 0.71
C HIS A 108 8.48 -1.31 -0.02
N ILE A 109 8.62 0.02 0.02
CA ILE A 109 9.76 0.75 -0.55
C ILE A 109 10.45 1.69 0.45
N GLY A 110 9.96 1.72 1.70
CA GLY A 110 10.56 2.50 2.78
C GLY A 110 9.89 2.23 4.11
N ILE A 111 10.67 2.35 5.19
CA ILE A 111 10.18 2.24 6.56
C ILE A 111 10.16 3.64 7.16
N LEU A 112 9.03 4.07 7.70
CA LEU A 112 8.94 5.36 8.40
C LEU A 112 9.79 5.30 9.67
N GLU A 113 10.40 6.43 10.02
CA GLU A 113 11.20 6.57 11.25
C GLU A 113 10.28 6.72 12.48
N ILE A 114 9.52 5.66 12.75
CA ILE A 114 8.59 5.53 13.88
C ILE A 114 8.92 4.24 14.61
N PRO A 115 9.26 4.28 15.91
CA PRO A 115 9.49 3.07 16.69
C PRO A 115 8.24 2.20 16.74
N VAL A 116 8.44 0.88 16.59
CA VAL A 116 7.42 -0.12 16.89
C VAL A 116 7.42 -0.34 18.40
N PRO A 117 6.30 -0.16 19.09
CA PRO A 117 6.29 -0.34 20.54
C PRO A 117 6.34 -1.83 20.89
N VAL A 118 7.17 -2.18 21.86
CA VAL A 118 7.44 -3.58 22.29
C VAL A 118 6.21 -4.27 22.90
N ASN A 119 5.20 -3.50 23.32
CA ASN A 119 3.97 -4.02 23.90
C ASN A 119 2.96 -4.52 22.86
N GLY A 120 3.30 -4.46 21.56
CA GLY A 120 2.44 -4.93 20.47
C GLY A 120 1.21 -4.06 20.19
N LEU A 121 1.02 -2.97 20.94
CA LEU A 121 0.07 -1.92 20.60
C LEU A 121 0.59 -1.15 19.37
N GLN A 122 -0.19 -0.24 18.79
CA GLN A 122 0.14 0.41 17.51
C GLN A 122 -0.12 -0.47 16.27
N GLN A 123 -1.36 -0.95 16.16
CA GLN A 123 -1.88 -1.61 14.96
C GLN A 123 -2.11 -0.62 13.80
N CYS A 124 -2.73 -1.08 12.71
CA CYS A 124 -2.94 -0.29 11.49
C CYS A 124 -3.51 1.12 11.75
N ALA A 125 -4.67 1.24 12.42
CA ALA A 125 -5.29 2.53 12.74
C ALA A 125 -4.47 3.36 13.74
N ASP A 126 -3.90 2.70 14.74
CA ASP A 126 -3.14 3.33 15.82
C ASP A 126 -1.91 4.08 15.30
N ALA A 127 -1.22 3.52 14.30
CA ALA A 127 -0.10 4.19 13.64
C ALA A 127 -0.53 5.53 13.03
N LEU A 128 -1.70 5.55 12.38
CA LEU A 128 -2.26 6.75 11.77
C LEU A 128 -2.70 7.78 12.82
N ILE A 129 -3.34 7.31 13.89
CA ILE A 129 -3.72 8.09 15.08
C ILE A 129 -2.48 8.75 15.70
N ARG A 130 -1.40 7.98 15.89
CA ARG A 130 -0.13 8.47 16.45
C ARG A 130 0.44 9.60 15.61
N ILE A 131 0.60 9.38 14.30
CA ILE A 131 1.19 10.35 13.38
C ILE A 131 0.39 11.66 13.38
N ARG A 132 -0.95 11.58 13.33
CA ARG A 132 -1.82 12.76 13.41
C ARG A 132 -1.67 13.48 14.75
N SER A 133 -1.65 12.73 15.84
CA SER A 133 -1.57 13.28 17.19
C SER A 133 -0.22 13.93 17.48
N GLU A 134 0.88 13.32 17.05
CA GLU A 134 2.23 13.89 17.16
C GLU A 134 2.38 15.16 16.31
N TYR A 135 1.81 15.19 15.10
CA TYR A 135 1.75 16.43 14.31
C TYR A 135 1.03 17.55 15.07
N LEU A 136 -0.16 17.28 15.62
CA LEU A 136 -0.94 18.26 16.38
C LEU A 136 -0.19 18.70 17.64
N TRP A 137 0.44 17.76 18.34
CA TRP A 137 1.25 18.02 19.54
C TRP A 137 2.39 18.99 19.25
N ASN A 138 3.19 18.67 18.22
CA ASN A 138 4.37 19.43 17.84
C ASN A 138 4.05 20.83 17.27
N ASN A 139 2.82 21.02 16.76
CA ASN A 139 2.32 22.30 16.26
C ASN A 139 1.45 23.05 17.28
N ASN A 140 1.53 22.68 18.57
CA ASN A 140 0.78 23.31 19.66
C ASN A 140 -0.75 23.35 19.48
N ARG A 141 -1.31 22.33 18.81
CA ARG A 141 -2.75 22.16 18.57
C ARG A 141 -3.33 21.00 19.39
N LYS A 142 -2.94 20.95 20.67
CA LYS A 142 -3.24 19.82 21.59
C LYS A 142 -4.73 19.71 21.91
N ASP A 143 -5.47 20.82 21.84
CA ASP A 143 -6.92 20.92 21.94
C ASP A 143 -7.67 20.09 20.88
N LYS A 144 -7.02 19.82 19.75
CA LYS A 144 -7.62 19.07 18.62
C LYS A 144 -7.31 17.58 18.66
N ILE A 145 -6.66 17.10 19.71
CA ILE A 145 -6.34 15.68 19.88
C ILE A 145 -7.50 15.01 20.62
N GLY A 146 -8.20 14.12 19.92
CA GLY A 146 -9.32 13.37 20.46
C GLY A 146 -9.87 12.38 19.46
N PHE A 147 -10.38 11.26 19.96
CA PHE A 147 -10.91 10.15 19.17
C PHE A 147 -12.09 9.51 19.89
N ASN A 148 -13.00 8.93 19.12
CA ASN A 148 -14.05 8.08 19.67
C ASN A 148 -13.53 6.68 19.96
N PHE A 149 -13.90 6.16 21.12
CA PHE A 149 -13.88 4.72 21.36
C PHE A 149 -14.84 4.03 20.38
N THR A 150 -14.67 2.72 20.20
CA THR A 150 -15.54 1.90 19.35
C THR A 150 -17.00 1.95 19.82
N SER A 151 -17.23 2.18 21.12
CA SER A 151 -18.57 2.42 21.69
C SER A 151 -19.14 3.82 21.40
N GLY A 152 -18.43 4.66 20.65
CA GLY A 152 -18.86 6.01 20.25
C GLY A 152 -18.56 7.13 21.27
N HIS A 153 -18.00 6.80 22.43
CA HIS A 153 -17.68 7.78 23.47
C HIS A 153 -16.40 8.56 23.12
N TYR A 154 -16.50 9.88 23.08
CA TYR A 154 -15.37 10.75 22.72
C TYR A 154 -14.39 10.91 23.89
N CYS A 155 -13.11 10.66 23.64
CA CYS A 155 -12.04 10.83 24.61
C CYS A 155 -11.00 11.83 24.08
N SER A 156 -11.04 13.07 24.60
CA SER A 156 -10.04 14.09 24.23
C SER A 156 -8.80 14.03 25.12
N TRP A 157 -7.66 14.41 24.53
CA TRP A 157 -6.42 14.62 25.27
C TRP A 157 -6.60 15.65 26.39
N GLU A 158 -7.33 16.74 26.13
CA GLU A 158 -7.50 17.82 27.11
C GLU A 158 -8.18 17.33 28.40
N GLN A 159 -9.25 16.55 28.28
CA GLN A 159 -9.94 15.98 29.45
C GLN A 159 -9.05 14.95 30.15
N TYR A 160 -8.35 14.11 29.39
CA TYR A 160 -7.40 13.17 29.95
C TYR A 160 -6.29 13.88 30.74
N ALA A 161 -5.71 14.94 30.18
CA ALA A 161 -4.66 15.73 30.83
C ALA A 161 -5.18 16.45 32.08
N LYS A 162 -6.45 16.84 32.13
CA LYS A 162 -7.16 17.37 33.32
C LYS A 162 -7.45 16.32 34.40
N GLY A 163 -7.05 15.07 34.20
CA GLY A 163 -7.19 14.00 35.19
C GLY A 163 -8.45 13.12 35.04
N PHE A 164 -9.24 13.33 33.99
CA PHE A 164 -10.39 12.47 33.70
C PHE A 164 -9.93 11.12 33.12
N ARG A 165 -10.52 10.02 33.60
CA ARG A 165 -10.27 8.67 33.09
C ARG A 165 -11.59 7.99 32.77
N PRO A 166 -11.62 7.14 31.72
CA PRO A 166 -12.81 6.35 31.43
C PRO A 166 -13.02 5.28 32.51
N LYS A 167 -14.27 5.13 32.95
CA LYS A 167 -14.78 3.97 33.66
C LYS A 167 -15.68 3.22 32.68
N ILE A 168 -15.36 1.95 32.44
CA ILE A 168 -15.96 1.15 31.38
C ILE A 168 -16.79 0.05 32.03
N ASP A 169 -18.05 -0.03 31.62
CA ASP A 169 -19.00 -1.07 32.02
C ASP A 169 -19.73 -1.57 30.76
N GLY A 170 -19.23 -2.68 30.21
CA GLY A 170 -19.62 -3.16 28.89
C GLY A 170 -19.43 -2.10 27.81
N ASN A 171 -20.52 -1.72 27.13
CA ASN A 171 -20.51 -0.69 26.09
C ASN A 171 -20.72 0.73 26.61
N LYS A 172 -20.92 0.92 27.92
CA LYS A 172 -21.11 2.24 28.52
C LYS A 172 -19.78 2.77 29.04
N VAL A 173 -19.48 4.03 28.76
CA VAL A 173 -18.26 4.69 29.24
C VAL A 173 -18.62 6.02 29.88
N THR A 174 -18.22 6.18 31.14
CA THR A 174 -18.31 7.46 31.86
C THR A 174 -16.91 7.97 32.15
N PHE A 175 -16.74 9.29 32.27
CA PHE A 175 -15.44 9.89 32.58
C PHE A 175 -15.47 10.51 33.97
N HIS A 176 -14.51 10.13 34.81
CA HIS A 176 -14.40 10.61 36.19
C HIS A 176 -13.02 11.23 36.42
N LYS A 177 -12.97 12.36 37.14
CA LYS A 177 -11.70 12.99 37.54
C LYS A 177 -11.11 12.21 38.72
N ILE A 178 -10.17 11.32 38.42
CA ILE A 178 -9.55 10.41 39.40
C ILE A 178 -8.02 10.47 39.41
N ALA A 179 -7.43 11.25 38.50
CA ALA A 179 -5.98 11.48 38.45
C ALA A 179 -5.68 12.97 38.61
N GLN A 180 -4.45 13.28 39.03
CA GLN A 180 -3.93 14.64 38.99
C GLN A 180 -3.73 15.11 37.56
N GLU A 181 -3.73 16.43 37.37
CA GLU A 181 -3.47 17.04 36.07
C GLU A 181 -2.05 16.75 35.61
N ASN A 182 -1.90 16.33 34.35
CA ASN A 182 -0.60 15.97 33.79
C ASN A 182 -0.57 16.18 32.28
N TYR A 183 0.07 17.27 31.88
CA TYR A 183 0.24 17.71 30.50
C TYR A 183 1.58 17.29 29.88
N SER A 184 2.31 16.37 30.52
CA SER A 184 3.63 15.93 30.03
C SER A 184 3.52 15.07 28.77
N LYS A 185 4.63 14.97 28.02
CA LYS A 185 4.70 14.14 26.81
C LYS A 185 4.54 12.64 27.13
N GLU A 186 5.04 12.21 28.29
CA GLU A 186 4.87 10.85 28.79
C GLU A 186 3.39 10.55 29.07
N SER A 187 2.66 11.53 29.62
CA SER A 187 1.22 11.42 29.84
C SER A 187 0.45 11.34 28.52
N PHE A 188 0.89 12.07 27.50
CA PHE A 188 0.35 11.99 26.14
C PHE A 188 0.51 10.61 25.52
N TYR A 189 1.66 9.95 25.65
CA TYR A 189 1.80 8.58 25.17
C TYR A 189 0.97 7.56 25.98
N ARG A 190 0.75 7.79 27.28
CA ARG A 190 -0.23 6.99 28.05
C ARG A 190 -1.66 7.18 27.55
N TYR A 191 -2.02 8.40 27.18
CA TYR A 191 -3.30 8.69 26.53
C TYR A 191 -3.42 7.96 25.18
N LEU A 192 -2.37 7.97 24.35
CA LEU A 192 -2.41 7.23 23.08
C LEU A 192 -2.58 5.72 23.29
N ASN A 193 -1.91 5.12 24.29
CA ASN A 193 -2.13 3.71 24.62
C ASN A 193 -3.58 3.43 25.05
N LEU A 194 -4.20 4.36 25.79
CA LEU A 194 -5.64 4.27 26.09
C LEU A 194 -6.49 4.31 24.82
N ILE A 195 -6.17 5.20 23.87
CA ILE A 195 -6.87 5.26 22.59
C ILE A 195 -6.70 3.95 21.80
N TYR A 196 -5.50 3.40 21.69
CA TYR A 196 -5.23 2.12 21.00
C TYR A 196 -5.98 0.93 21.61
N THR A 197 -6.32 1.02 22.91
CA THR A 197 -7.05 -0.04 23.61
C THR A 197 -8.54 -0.06 23.22
N TYR A 198 -9.13 1.11 22.97
CA TYR A 198 -10.59 1.25 22.83
C TYR A 198 -11.05 1.78 21.47
N SER A 199 -10.11 2.22 20.63
CA SER A 199 -10.34 2.79 19.30
C SER A 199 -9.59 1.97 18.27
N GLY A 200 -9.98 2.08 17.00
CA GLY A 200 -9.32 1.36 15.92
C GLY A 200 -9.97 1.66 14.59
N THR A 201 -9.73 0.81 13.59
CA THR A 201 -10.27 1.03 12.23
C THR A 201 -11.78 1.18 12.22
N LEU A 202 -12.51 0.40 13.04
CA LEU A 202 -13.96 0.51 13.15
C LEU A 202 -14.41 1.85 13.75
N SER A 203 -13.74 2.35 14.79
CA SER A 203 -14.11 3.64 15.39
C SER A 203 -13.82 4.80 14.43
N LEU A 204 -12.66 4.79 13.75
CA LEU A 204 -12.31 5.76 12.69
C LEU A 204 -13.32 5.71 11.54
N TYR A 205 -13.76 4.52 11.13
CA TYR A 205 -14.77 4.35 10.09
C TYR A 205 -16.09 5.03 10.45
N HIS A 206 -16.53 4.95 11.71
CA HIS A 206 -17.78 5.57 12.13
C HIS A 206 -17.66 7.06 12.43
N GLU A 207 -16.53 7.51 12.99
CA GLU A 207 -16.44 8.90 13.48
C GLU A 207 -15.99 9.91 12.42
N LEU A 208 -15.24 9.49 11.39
CA LEU A 208 -14.61 10.39 10.45
C LEU A 208 -15.53 10.73 9.25
N PRO A 209 -15.52 11.99 8.77
CA PRO A 209 -16.27 12.37 7.58
C PRO A 209 -15.82 11.58 6.35
N ARG A 210 -16.80 11.18 5.54
CA ARG A 210 -16.59 10.48 4.28
C ARG A 210 -16.15 11.42 3.17
N ILE A 211 -15.37 10.88 2.24
CA ILE A 211 -15.06 11.54 0.97
C ILE A 211 -15.77 10.77 -0.14
N GLU A 212 -16.83 11.38 -0.69
CA GLU A 212 -17.72 10.72 -1.65
C GLU A 212 -17.21 10.75 -3.09
N ASP A 213 -16.24 11.61 -3.40
CA ASP A 213 -15.59 11.72 -4.72
C ASP A 213 -14.07 11.60 -4.58
N ALA A 214 -13.50 10.60 -5.25
CA ALA A 214 -12.07 10.33 -5.25
C ALA A 214 -11.23 11.47 -5.83
N LYS A 215 -11.80 12.37 -6.64
CA LYS A 215 -11.10 13.56 -7.15
C LYS A 215 -10.74 14.55 -6.02
N ASN A 216 -11.49 14.53 -4.92
CA ASN A 216 -11.28 15.38 -3.74
C ASN A 216 -10.29 14.79 -2.73
N LEU A 217 -9.71 13.62 -3.03
CA LEU A 217 -8.65 13.03 -2.22
C LEU A 217 -7.42 13.92 -2.22
N LYS A 218 -6.75 13.89 -1.07
CA LYS A 218 -5.62 14.73 -0.74
C LYS A 218 -4.74 14.04 0.29
N ILE A 219 -3.52 14.54 0.50
CA ILE A 219 -2.61 13.98 1.51
C ILE A 219 -3.27 14.02 2.91
N GLY A 220 -3.11 12.93 3.67
CA GLY A 220 -3.71 12.71 4.99
C GLY A 220 -5.09 12.07 4.98
N ASP A 221 -5.69 11.87 3.80
CA ASP A 221 -6.90 11.07 3.67
C ASP A 221 -6.57 9.58 3.76
N MET A 222 -7.57 8.78 4.11
CA MET A 222 -7.39 7.37 4.40
C MET A 222 -8.34 6.52 3.58
N LEU A 223 -7.80 5.45 3.00
CA LEU A 223 -8.56 4.34 2.44
C LEU A 223 -8.86 3.36 3.58
N ILE A 224 -10.13 3.02 3.78
CA ILE A 224 -10.59 2.35 5.01
C ILE A 224 -11.65 1.28 4.74
N LYS A 225 -11.53 0.15 5.43
CA LYS A 225 -12.58 -0.86 5.60
C LYS A 225 -12.80 -1.07 7.10
N GLY A 226 -13.94 -0.64 7.61
CA GLY A 226 -14.36 -0.92 8.98
C GLY A 226 -14.68 -2.41 9.18
N GLY A 227 -14.71 -2.86 10.44
CA GLY A 227 -15.09 -4.22 10.82
C GLY A 227 -13.93 -5.02 11.41
N SER A 228 -14.15 -6.32 11.59
CA SER A 228 -13.15 -7.28 12.06
C SER A 228 -13.21 -8.53 11.16
N PRO A 229 -12.26 -8.73 10.23
CA PRO A 229 -11.08 -7.89 10.02
C PRO A 229 -11.40 -6.57 9.30
N GLY A 230 -10.78 -5.48 9.75
CA GLY A 230 -10.76 -4.18 9.09
C GLY A 230 -9.33 -3.78 8.72
N HIS A 231 -9.17 -2.80 7.83
CA HIS A 231 -7.86 -2.26 7.46
C HIS A 231 -7.93 -0.78 7.11
N ILE A 232 -6.82 -0.07 7.27
CA ILE A 232 -6.72 1.35 6.96
C ILE A 232 -5.30 1.71 6.53
N VAL A 233 -5.20 2.52 5.47
CA VAL A 233 -3.95 3.08 4.96
C VAL A 233 -4.12 4.58 4.70
N MET A 234 -3.03 5.35 4.76
CA MET A 234 -3.07 6.80 4.62
C MET A 234 -2.31 7.29 3.39
N ILE A 235 -2.89 8.28 2.70
CA ILE A 235 -2.24 9.02 1.62
C ILE A 235 -1.15 9.93 2.21
N CYS A 236 0.07 9.82 1.70
CA CYS A 236 1.24 10.53 2.21
C CYS A 236 1.96 11.39 1.18
N ASP A 237 1.72 11.16 -0.11
CA ASP A 237 2.10 12.05 -1.19
C ASP A 237 1.01 12.00 -2.27
N GLU A 238 0.97 13.04 -3.10
CA GLU A 238 0.13 13.10 -4.28
C GLU A 238 0.82 13.87 -5.42
N ALA A 239 0.55 13.43 -6.64
CA ALA A 239 0.96 14.08 -7.88
C ALA A 239 -0.25 14.18 -8.83
N ILE A 240 -0.22 15.16 -9.72
CA ILE A 240 -1.28 15.45 -10.69
C ILE A 240 -0.68 15.69 -12.08
N ASN A 241 -1.31 15.20 -13.14
CA ASN A 241 -0.92 15.48 -14.52
C ASN A 241 -1.71 16.67 -15.11
N ALA A 242 -1.50 16.96 -16.40
CA ALA A 242 -2.18 18.05 -17.10
C ALA A 242 -3.70 17.81 -17.27
N ASP A 243 -4.13 16.55 -17.32
CA ASP A 243 -5.53 16.15 -17.45
C ASP A 243 -6.28 16.14 -16.11
N GLY A 244 -5.59 16.45 -15.01
CA GLY A 244 -6.13 16.49 -13.66
C GLY A 244 -6.22 15.12 -12.99
N GLU A 245 -5.63 14.08 -13.59
CA GLU A 245 -5.53 12.75 -12.98
C GLU A 245 -4.51 12.77 -11.85
N LYS A 246 -4.87 12.13 -10.74
CA LYS A 246 -4.06 12.12 -9.52
C LYS A 246 -3.51 10.74 -9.23
N LEU A 247 -2.27 10.73 -8.76
CA LEU A 247 -1.56 9.58 -8.24
C LEU A 247 -1.22 9.80 -6.78
N TYR A 248 -1.22 8.72 -5.99
CA TYR A 248 -1.03 8.79 -4.54
C TYR A 248 0.05 7.82 -4.05
N LEU A 249 0.80 8.23 -3.04
CA LEU A 249 1.60 7.31 -2.22
C LEU A 249 0.87 7.00 -0.94
N LEU A 250 1.00 5.76 -0.49
CA LEU A 250 0.33 5.23 0.68
C LEU A 250 1.36 4.73 1.71
N PHE A 251 1.02 4.83 2.99
CA PHE A 251 1.68 4.05 4.05
C PHE A 251 0.67 3.39 4.96
N GLN A 252 1.14 2.34 5.64
CA GLN A 252 0.31 1.57 6.56
C GLN A 252 1.09 1.07 7.77
N GLY A 253 0.37 0.83 8.86
CA GLY A 253 0.75 -0.16 9.88
C GLY A 253 0.14 -1.54 9.54
N ASN A 254 0.20 -2.48 10.48
CA ASN A 254 -0.41 -3.80 10.33
C ASN A 254 -0.97 -4.30 11.66
N THR A 255 -1.62 -5.46 11.64
CA THR A 255 -2.08 -6.17 12.84
C THR A 255 -1.57 -7.61 12.78
N PRO A 256 -0.72 -8.08 13.71
CA PRO A 256 -0.12 -7.37 14.86
C PRO A 256 0.76 -6.17 14.50
N ALA A 257 1.15 -5.38 15.51
CA ALA A 257 1.98 -4.19 15.29
C ALA A 257 3.34 -4.55 14.66
N GLN A 258 3.71 -3.75 13.66
CA GLN A 258 4.98 -3.85 12.95
C GLN A 258 5.42 -2.45 12.49
N SER A 259 6.57 -2.39 11.82
CA SER A 259 7.09 -1.15 11.24
C SER A 259 6.08 -0.49 10.30
N VAL A 260 5.82 0.81 10.51
CA VAL A 260 5.01 1.62 9.60
C VAL A 260 5.83 1.83 8.31
N HIS A 261 5.24 1.56 7.15
CA HIS A 261 5.98 1.50 5.90
C HIS A 261 5.22 2.08 4.72
N LEU A 262 5.97 2.66 3.77
CA LEU A 262 5.49 3.06 2.46
C LEU A 262 5.19 1.80 1.64
N VAL A 263 3.95 1.64 1.20
CA VAL A 263 3.53 0.44 0.46
C VAL A 263 3.90 0.56 -1.02
N LYS A 264 4.26 -0.58 -1.61
CA LYS A 264 4.57 -0.70 -3.04
C LYS A 264 3.32 -1.09 -3.81
N ASN A 265 3.00 -0.38 -4.90
CA ASN A 265 1.98 -0.84 -5.85
C ASN A 265 2.54 -2.03 -6.63
N LEU A 266 1.97 -3.21 -6.43
CA LEU A 266 2.40 -4.46 -7.07
C LEU A 266 1.65 -4.75 -8.38
N GLU A 267 0.52 -4.05 -8.61
CA GLU A 267 -0.37 -4.29 -9.74
C GLU A 267 -0.02 -3.41 -10.94
N GLU A 268 0.40 -2.16 -10.70
CA GLU A 268 0.73 -1.19 -11.75
C GLU A 268 2.22 -0.87 -11.74
N THR A 269 3.05 -1.76 -12.29
CA THR A 269 4.53 -1.63 -12.20
C THR A 269 5.09 -0.41 -12.91
N SER A 270 4.43 0.08 -13.97
CA SER A 270 4.84 1.27 -14.73
C SER A 270 4.80 2.57 -13.93
N ILE A 271 3.97 2.65 -12.88
CA ILE A 271 3.85 3.81 -12.00
C ILE A 271 4.26 3.48 -10.55
N SER A 272 4.68 2.24 -10.26
CA SER A 272 5.01 1.82 -8.91
C SER A 272 6.10 2.71 -8.29
N PRO A 273 5.92 3.20 -7.05
CA PRO A 273 4.97 2.77 -6.03
C PRO A 273 3.65 3.57 -5.96
N TRP A 274 3.34 4.40 -6.97
CA TRP A 274 2.14 5.22 -7.00
C TRP A 274 0.87 4.41 -7.24
N TYR A 275 -0.25 4.89 -6.69
CA TYR A 275 -1.57 4.30 -6.81
C TYR A 275 -2.55 5.26 -7.49
N THR A 276 -3.37 4.72 -8.39
CA THR A 276 -4.62 5.35 -8.80
C THR A 276 -5.72 4.95 -7.83
N LEU A 277 -6.41 5.92 -7.24
CA LEU A 277 -7.50 5.65 -6.28
C LEU A 277 -8.85 6.01 -6.89
N LYS A 278 -9.77 5.04 -6.86
CA LYS A 278 -11.16 5.21 -7.31
C LYS A 278 -12.08 4.73 -6.18
N LYS A 279 -13.20 5.42 -6.00
CA LYS A 279 -14.22 5.03 -5.04
C LYS A 279 -14.94 3.78 -5.53
N ASP A 280 -15.30 2.91 -4.59
CA ASP A 280 -16.04 1.66 -4.81
C ASP A 280 -15.32 0.63 -5.70
N ALA A 281 -14.06 0.91 -6.07
CA ALA A 281 -13.21 0.00 -6.81
C ALA A 281 -12.51 -1.00 -5.89
N VAL A 282 -12.08 -2.12 -6.47
CA VAL A 282 -11.14 -3.05 -5.83
C VAL A 282 -9.75 -2.43 -5.88
N ILE A 283 -9.12 -2.23 -4.72
CA ILE A 283 -7.76 -1.66 -4.62
C ILE A 283 -6.88 -2.61 -3.81
N PRO A 284 -5.99 -3.39 -4.47
CA PRO A 284 -4.94 -4.15 -3.80
C PRO A 284 -3.88 -3.20 -3.23
N VAL A 285 -3.51 -3.39 -1.96
CA VAL A 285 -2.50 -2.61 -1.25
C VAL A 285 -1.59 -3.57 -0.50
N SER A 286 -0.41 -3.84 -1.07
CA SER A 286 0.57 -4.78 -0.51
C SER A 286 -0.05 -6.16 -0.21
N ASN A 287 -0.25 -6.51 1.07
CA ASN A 287 -0.80 -7.79 1.53
C ASN A 287 -2.31 -7.77 1.79
N TYR A 288 -3.01 -6.70 1.44
CA TYR A 288 -4.43 -6.52 1.71
C TYR A 288 -5.18 -5.99 0.49
N THR A 289 -6.38 -6.50 0.21
CA THR A 289 -7.23 -5.99 -0.88
C THR A 289 -8.48 -5.34 -0.31
N PHE A 290 -8.70 -4.07 -0.68
CA PHE A 290 -9.95 -3.37 -0.41
C PHE A 290 -10.95 -3.73 -1.52
N ASP A 291 -11.93 -4.59 -1.23
CA ASP A 291 -12.94 -5.04 -2.22
C ASP A 291 -13.84 -3.89 -2.72
N SER A 292 -14.02 -2.87 -1.89
CA SER A 292 -14.75 -1.65 -2.21
C SER A 292 -14.10 -0.48 -1.49
N ALA A 293 -13.34 0.32 -2.22
CA ALA A 293 -12.58 1.44 -1.67
C ALA A 293 -13.49 2.55 -1.13
N LYS A 294 -13.39 2.81 0.18
CA LYS A 294 -14.05 3.92 0.89
C LYS A 294 -13.01 4.83 1.50
N PHE A 295 -13.31 6.12 1.56
CA PHE A 295 -12.35 7.13 2.00
C PHE A 295 -12.88 8.00 3.14
N VAL A 296 -11.99 8.34 4.07
CA VAL A 296 -12.27 9.20 5.22
C VAL A 296 -11.15 10.23 5.46
N ARG A 297 -11.46 11.31 6.18
CA ARG A 297 -10.52 12.38 6.51
C ARG A 297 -10.55 12.71 7.99
N PHE A 298 -9.40 12.99 8.60
CA PHE A 298 -9.39 13.55 9.96
C PHE A 298 -10.11 14.91 10.04
N LYS A 299 -10.78 15.16 11.18
CA LYS A 299 -11.39 16.45 11.49
C LYS A 299 -10.33 17.54 11.74
#